data_AF-A0A3N1K4F2-F1
#
_entry.id   AF-A0A3N1K4F2-F1
#
_cell.length_a   1.000
_cell.length_b   1.000
_cell.length_c   1.000
_cell.angle_alpha   90.00
_cell.angle_beta   90.00
_cell.angle_gamma   90.00
#
_symmetry.space_group_name_H-M   'P 1'
#
loop_
_entity.id
_entity.type
_entity.pdbx_description
1 polymer ?
#
loop_
_entity_poly.entity_id
_entity_poly.type
_entity_poly.pdbx_seq_one_letter_code
_entity_poly.pdbx_strand_id
1 'polypeptide(L)'
;MTDNAEAETVAPKWTPEDDPDGYTWDDLKNRDWVLEQFLSVTFGLDDETENASVSLTVDFGGTIVSGVVIPRGAWLVRMAELLNGAFSVDNGEGLGDALERNWRRQFDEMTEERHARAEKGLPTVGRGYIHFGDATVYANGAQMRVKQWRGIMSSVTGWSLGEMVRQD
;
A
#
# COMPACT_ATOMS: atom_id res chain seq x y z
N MET A 1 53.61 8.50 -17.48
CA MET A 1 52.42 8.22 -16.68
C MET A 1 51.40 9.27 -17.08
N THR A 2 50.53 8.93 -18.02
CA THR A 2 49.41 9.79 -18.44
C THR A 2 48.23 9.43 -17.55
N ASP A 3 47.84 10.39 -16.70
CA ASP A 3 46.59 10.35 -15.95
C ASP A 3 45.42 10.34 -16.95
N ASN A 4 44.82 9.16 -17.14
CA ASN A 4 43.48 9.05 -17.73
C ASN A 4 42.49 9.39 -16.62
N ALA A 5 42.18 10.68 -16.47
CA ALA A 5 40.98 11.10 -15.75
C ALA A 5 39.78 10.76 -16.65
N GLU A 6 39.22 9.56 -16.48
CA GLU A 6 37.91 9.24 -17.00
C GLU A 6 36.92 10.23 -16.36
N ALA A 7 36.36 11.11 -17.19
CA ALA A 7 35.30 12.01 -16.76
C ALA A 7 34.10 11.14 -16.35
N GLU A 8 33.87 10.99 -15.04
CA GLU A 8 32.64 10.42 -14.51
C GLU A 8 31.47 11.22 -15.09
N THR A 9 30.78 10.65 -16.07
CA THR A 9 29.51 11.17 -16.55
C THR A 9 28.50 10.94 -15.44
N VAL A 10 28.35 11.94 -14.57
CA VAL A 10 27.30 11.94 -13.55
C VAL A 10 25.98 11.84 -14.28
N ALA A 11 25.30 10.71 -14.12
CA ALA A 11 23.98 10.52 -14.71
C ALA A 11 23.08 11.70 -14.31
N PRO A 12 22.30 12.28 -15.24
CA PRO A 12 21.42 13.39 -14.92
C PRO A 12 20.49 12.98 -13.77
N LYS A 13 20.44 13.83 -12.74
CA LYS A 13 19.57 13.64 -11.58
C LYS A 13 18.12 13.78 -12.05
N TRP A 14 17.31 12.73 -11.86
CA TRP A 14 15.89 12.74 -12.18
C TRP A 14 15.15 13.95 -11.58
N THR A 15 14.22 14.53 -12.35
CA THR A 15 13.27 15.57 -11.92
C THR A 15 11.85 15.19 -12.37
N PRO A 16 10.78 15.62 -11.67
CA PRO A 16 9.40 15.35 -12.11
C PRO A 16 9.08 15.89 -13.50
N GLU A 17 9.69 17.00 -13.90
CA GLU A 17 9.50 17.60 -15.22
C GLU A 17 10.01 16.70 -16.35
N ASP A 18 11.00 15.86 -16.05
CA ASP A 18 11.61 14.90 -16.98
C ASP A 18 11.08 13.46 -16.78
N ASP A 19 10.07 13.25 -15.91
CA ASP A 19 9.54 11.91 -15.65
C ASP A 19 8.68 11.42 -16.83
N PRO A 20 9.01 10.27 -17.45
CA PRO A 20 8.30 9.78 -18.62
C PRO A 20 6.87 9.33 -18.31
N ASP A 21 6.57 9.04 -17.04
CA ASP A 21 5.29 8.53 -16.57
C ASP A 21 4.45 9.65 -15.91
N GLY A 22 5.02 10.85 -15.76
CA GLY A 22 4.36 12.05 -15.25
C GLY A 22 4.23 12.13 -13.73
N TYR A 23 5.01 11.34 -12.97
CA TYR A 23 4.95 11.36 -11.51
C TYR A 23 5.49 12.66 -10.92
N THR A 24 4.76 13.18 -9.93
CA THR A 24 5.15 14.35 -9.15
C THR A 24 5.93 13.96 -7.90
N TRP A 25 6.55 14.94 -7.23
CA TRP A 25 7.17 14.70 -5.92
C TRP A 25 6.17 14.18 -4.88
N ASP A 26 4.91 14.58 -4.95
CA ASP A 26 3.89 14.14 -3.99
C ASP A 26 3.50 12.68 -4.21
N ASP A 27 3.55 12.19 -5.45
CA ASP A 27 3.31 10.77 -5.76
C ASP A 27 4.43 9.87 -5.25
N LEU A 28 5.66 10.39 -5.21
CA LEU A 28 6.84 9.67 -4.74
C LEU A 28 7.04 9.77 -3.22
N LYS A 29 6.49 10.82 -2.58
CA LYS A 29 6.76 11.12 -1.19
C LYS A 29 5.76 10.45 -0.26
N ASN A 30 6.20 9.37 0.38
CA ASN A 30 5.54 8.89 1.58
C ASN A 30 5.76 9.87 2.74
N ARG A 31 4.67 10.25 3.41
CA ARG A 31 4.73 11.18 4.55
C ARG A 31 5.55 10.62 5.71
N ASP A 32 5.46 9.31 5.93
CA ASP A 32 6.23 8.58 6.93
C ASP A 32 7.09 7.51 6.25
N TRP A 33 8.35 7.83 6.00
CA TRP A 33 9.30 6.92 5.36
C TRP A 33 9.65 5.70 6.24
N VAL A 34 9.54 5.83 7.57
CA VAL A 34 9.87 4.74 8.50
C VAL A 34 8.78 3.69 8.46
N LEU A 35 7.51 4.13 8.48
CA LEU A 35 6.39 3.21 8.31
C LEU A 35 6.48 2.50 6.96
N GLU A 36 6.74 3.24 5.88
CA GLU A 36 6.89 2.61 4.56
C GLU A 36 8.01 1.56 4.55
N GLN A 37 9.19 1.90 5.08
CA GLN A 37 10.30 0.95 5.14
C GLN A 37 9.95 -0.30 5.94
N PHE A 38 9.22 -0.12 7.05
CA PHE A 38 8.74 -1.22 7.87
C PHE A 38 7.75 -2.13 7.11
N LEU A 39 6.78 -1.54 6.41
CA LEU A 39 5.83 -2.29 5.58
C LEU A 39 6.55 -2.98 4.41
N SER A 40 7.54 -2.33 3.80
CA SER A 40 8.35 -2.92 2.73
C SER A 40 9.17 -4.12 3.19
N VAL A 41 9.70 -4.11 4.42
CA VAL A 41 10.37 -5.29 4.98
C VAL A 41 9.37 -6.41 5.29
N THR A 42 8.16 -6.05 5.70
CA THR A 42 7.15 -7.03 6.12
C THR A 42 6.44 -7.69 4.93
N PHE A 43 6.10 -6.92 3.91
CA PHE A 43 5.28 -7.34 2.77
C PHE A 43 6.07 -7.45 1.46
N GLY A 44 7.31 -6.96 1.42
CA GLY A 44 8.06 -6.75 0.20
C GLY A 44 7.83 -5.36 -0.40
N LEU A 45 8.52 -4.94 -1.46
CA LEU A 45 8.35 -3.57 -1.99
C LEU A 45 6.98 -3.39 -2.68
N ASP A 46 6.45 -4.47 -3.23
CA ASP A 46 5.24 -4.51 -4.06
C ASP A 46 4.12 -5.33 -3.40
N ASP A 47 4.21 -5.58 -2.09
CA ASP A 47 3.29 -6.43 -1.35
C ASP A 47 3.27 -7.89 -1.86
N GLU A 48 4.38 -8.38 -2.41
CA GLU A 48 4.54 -9.72 -2.97
C GLU A 48 4.43 -10.86 -1.94
N THR A 49 4.55 -10.55 -0.65
CA THR A 49 4.43 -11.55 0.43
C THR A 49 2.97 -11.74 0.83
N GLU A 50 2.21 -12.47 0.01
CA GLU A 50 0.74 -12.59 0.11
C GLU A 50 0.20 -13.05 1.49
N ASN A 51 0.97 -13.84 2.23
CA ASN A 51 0.57 -14.41 3.52
C ASN A 51 1.15 -13.67 4.74
N ALA A 52 1.90 -12.59 4.52
CA ALA A 52 2.41 -11.80 5.63
C ALA A 52 1.30 -10.96 6.25
N SER A 53 1.42 -10.73 7.55
CA SER A 53 0.51 -9.86 8.29
C SER A 53 1.21 -9.32 9.53
N VAL A 54 0.78 -8.14 9.99
CA VAL A 54 1.31 -7.55 11.21
C VAL A 54 0.26 -6.70 11.91
N SER A 55 0.16 -6.83 13.22
CA SER A 55 -0.72 -5.98 14.02
C SER A 55 -0.15 -4.56 14.14
N LEU A 56 -0.93 -3.56 13.74
CA LEU A 56 -0.62 -2.15 13.93
C LEU A 56 -1.79 -1.38 14.50
N THR A 57 -1.43 -0.27 15.14
CA THR A 57 -2.34 0.84 15.43
C THR A 57 -1.84 2.07 14.67
N VAL A 58 -2.73 2.76 13.97
CA VAL A 58 -2.40 3.90 13.11
C VAL A 58 -3.37 5.05 13.39
N ASP A 59 -2.83 6.26 13.49
CA ASP A 59 -3.57 7.51 13.65
C ASP A 59 -3.66 8.26 12.32
N PHE A 60 -4.88 8.70 11.98
CA PHE A 60 -5.23 9.49 10.80
C PHE A 60 -5.77 10.86 11.23
N GLY A 61 -5.01 11.59 12.05
CA GLY A 61 -5.40 12.92 12.52
C GLY A 61 -6.62 12.92 13.43
N GLY A 62 -6.68 12.01 14.40
CA GLY A 62 -7.76 11.89 15.39
C GLY A 62 -8.73 10.73 15.13
N THR A 63 -8.51 9.96 14.05
CA THR A 63 -9.13 8.64 13.86
C THR A 63 -8.07 7.58 14.06
N ILE A 64 -8.26 6.71 15.05
CA ILE A 64 -7.32 5.61 15.32
C ILE A 64 -7.87 4.32 14.73
N VAL A 65 -7.04 3.62 13.97
CA VAL A 65 -7.36 2.30 13.40
C VAL A 65 -6.39 1.29 13.99
N SER A 66 -6.91 0.26 14.63
CA SER A 66 -6.13 -0.83 15.23
C SER A 66 -6.58 -2.16 14.65
N GLY A 67 -5.65 -3.00 14.23
CA GLY A 67 -5.94 -4.35 13.73
C GLY A 67 -4.76 -4.95 12.98
N VAL A 68 -5.06 -5.92 12.11
CA VAL A 68 -4.03 -6.65 11.37
C VAL A 68 -3.84 -6.02 9.99
N VAL A 69 -2.68 -5.42 9.74
CA VAL A 69 -2.29 -4.96 8.41
C VAL A 69 -1.94 -6.16 7.55
N ILE A 70 -2.43 -6.17 6.32
CA ILE A 70 -2.26 -7.22 5.33
C ILE A 70 -1.80 -6.63 3.99
N PRO A 71 -1.10 -7.38 3.13
CA PRO A 71 -0.72 -6.93 1.79
C PRO A 71 -1.98 -6.63 0.95
N ARG A 72 -1.84 -5.72 -0.02
CA ARG A 72 -2.94 -5.33 -0.92
C ARG A 72 -3.62 -6.54 -1.57
N GLY A 73 -2.85 -7.51 -2.06
CA GLY A 73 -3.40 -8.72 -2.70
C GLY A 73 -4.38 -9.46 -1.79
N ALA A 74 -4.00 -9.70 -0.54
CA ALA A 74 -4.86 -10.35 0.46
C ALA A 74 -6.11 -9.52 0.78
N TRP A 75 -6.00 -8.19 0.84
CA TRP A 75 -7.14 -7.30 1.06
C TRP A 75 -8.17 -7.39 -0.07
N LEU A 76 -7.70 -7.44 -1.33
CA LEU A 76 -8.57 -7.52 -2.51
C LEU A 76 -9.36 -8.83 -2.56
N VAL A 77 -8.70 -9.96 -2.26
CA VAL A 77 -9.36 -11.28 -2.19
C VAL A 77 -10.46 -11.27 -1.13
N ARG A 78 -10.15 -10.79 0.09
CA ARG A 78 -11.14 -10.70 1.17
C ARG A 78 -12.29 -9.74 0.84
N MET A 79 -12.01 -8.65 0.14
CA MET A 79 -13.05 -7.75 -0.34
C MET A 79 -13.97 -8.40 -1.38
N ALA A 80 -13.42 -9.18 -2.32
CA ALA A 80 -14.21 -9.93 -3.29
C ALA A 80 -15.13 -10.95 -2.61
N GLU A 81 -14.61 -11.69 -1.62
CA GLU A 81 -15.41 -12.62 -0.81
C GLU A 81 -16.57 -11.93 -0.08
N LEU A 82 -16.32 -10.77 0.55
CA LEU A 82 -17.37 -9.99 1.21
C LEU A 82 -18.45 -9.53 0.22
N LEU A 83 -18.06 -9.13 -0.99
CA LEU A 83 -19.00 -8.68 -2.01
C LEU A 83 -19.83 -9.83 -2.57
N ASN A 84 -19.24 -11.00 -2.79
CA ASN A 84 -19.97 -12.20 -3.20
C ASN A 84 -20.98 -12.63 -2.12
N GLY A 85 -20.61 -12.51 -0.84
CA GLY A 85 -21.53 -12.77 0.28
C GLY A 85 -22.65 -11.74 0.43
N ALA A 86 -22.41 -10.48 0.04
CA ALA A 86 -23.40 -9.40 0.13
C ALA A 86 -24.32 -9.32 -1.10
N PHE A 87 -23.84 -9.72 -2.28
CA PHE A 87 -24.55 -9.61 -3.55
C PHE A 87 -24.53 -10.96 -4.27
N SER A 88 -25.53 -11.80 -4.00
CA SER A 88 -25.78 -13.00 -4.82
C SER A 88 -26.51 -12.60 -6.10
N VAL A 89 -25.85 -12.73 -7.25
CA VAL A 89 -26.48 -12.52 -8.56
C VAL A 89 -26.94 -13.90 -9.05
N ASP A 90 -28.23 -14.09 -9.24
CA ASP A 90 -28.84 -15.41 -9.46
C ASP A 90 -28.38 -16.17 -10.72
N ASN A 91 -27.59 -15.58 -11.64
CA ASN A 91 -27.36 -16.18 -12.96
C ASN A 91 -25.97 -15.91 -13.59
N GLY A 92 -24.88 -15.76 -12.83
CA GLY A 92 -23.57 -15.54 -13.44
C GLY A 92 -22.39 -15.45 -12.47
N GLU A 93 -21.26 -15.04 -13.03
CA GLU A 93 -20.04 -14.69 -12.29
C GLU A 93 -20.35 -13.62 -11.23
N GLY A 94 -19.95 -13.85 -9.98
CA GLY A 94 -20.27 -12.96 -8.88
C GLY A 94 -19.63 -11.58 -9.09
N LEU A 95 -20.26 -10.53 -8.56
CA LEU A 95 -19.68 -9.18 -8.59
C LEU A 95 -18.27 -9.15 -7.98
N GLY A 96 -18.05 -9.94 -6.93
CA GLY A 96 -16.73 -10.11 -6.30
C GLY A 96 -15.71 -10.70 -7.25
N ASP A 97 -16.06 -11.74 -8.01
CA ASP A 97 -15.13 -12.41 -8.94
C ASP A 97 -14.67 -11.47 -10.06
N ALA A 98 -15.60 -10.69 -10.62
CA ALA A 98 -15.30 -9.70 -11.67
C ALA A 98 -14.39 -8.57 -11.14
N LEU A 99 -14.63 -8.12 -9.91
CA LEU A 99 -13.78 -7.14 -9.25
C LEU A 99 -12.40 -7.70 -8.93
N GLU A 100 -12.31 -8.93 -8.43
CA GLU A 100 -11.05 -9.60 -8.14
C GLU A 100 -10.18 -9.68 -9.39
N ARG A 101 -10.72 -10.15 -10.52
CA ARG A 101 -9.95 -10.21 -11.78
C ARG A 101 -9.46 -8.84 -12.24
N ASN A 102 -10.31 -7.82 -12.17
CA ASN A 102 -9.92 -6.48 -12.58
C ASN A 102 -8.82 -5.92 -11.66
N TRP A 103 -8.93 -6.15 -10.35
CA TRP A 103 -7.93 -5.69 -9.40
C TRP A 103 -6.61 -6.44 -9.50
N ARG A 104 -6.62 -7.76 -9.74
CA ARG A 104 -5.41 -8.54 -10.01
C ARG A 104 -4.68 -8.01 -11.23
N ARG A 105 -5.39 -7.79 -12.34
CA ARG A 105 -4.79 -7.18 -13.53
C ARG A 105 -4.16 -5.82 -13.23
N GLN A 106 -4.86 -4.93 -12.52
CA GLN A 106 -4.30 -3.64 -12.13
C GLN A 106 -3.07 -3.75 -11.22
N PHE A 107 -3.02 -4.78 -10.36
CA PHE A 107 -1.89 -5.04 -9.49
C PHE A 107 -0.67 -5.54 -10.27
N ASP A 108 -0.89 -6.46 -11.22
CA ASP A 108 0.15 -6.98 -12.10
C ASP A 108 0.73 -5.82 -12.94
N GLU A 109 -0.13 -4.99 -13.55
CA GLU A 109 0.27 -3.81 -14.32
C GLU A 109 1.11 -2.82 -13.48
N MET A 110 0.70 -2.56 -12.23
CA MET A 110 1.47 -1.68 -11.34
C MET A 110 2.83 -2.28 -10.94
N THR A 111 2.88 -3.58 -10.71
CA THR A 111 4.12 -4.30 -10.37
C THR A 111 5.10 -4.26 -11.54
N GLU A 112 4.61 -4.53 -12.75
CA GLU A 112 5.39 -4.41 -13.99
C GLU A 112 5.91 -3.00 -14.21
N GLU A 113 5.09 -1.97 -13.99
CA GLU A 113 5.50 -0.57 -14.11
C GLU A 113 6.62 -0.23 -13.11
N ARG A 114 6.49 -0.66 -11.86
CA ARG A 114 7.52 -0.43 -10.84
C ARG A 114 8.83 -1.14 -11.16
N HIS A 115 8.78 -2.39 -11.64
CA HIS A 115 9.97 -3.08 -12.13
C HIS A 115 10.63 -2.34 -13.29
N ALA A 116 9.84 -1.91 -14.29
CA ALA A 116 10.36 -1.16 -15.44
C ALA A 116 10.98 0.18 -15.02
N ARG A 117 10.45 0.85 -14.00
CA ARG A 117 11.04 2.06 -13.42
C ARG A 117 12.35 1.76 -12.70
N ALA A 118 12.39 0.70 -11.89
CA ALA A 118 13.59 0.28 -11.17
C ALA A 118 14.75 -0.07 -12.13
N GLU A 119 14.47 -0.77 -13.24
CA GLU A 119 15.46 -1.09 -14.27
C GLU A 119 16.05 0.15 -14.96
N LYS A 120 15.26 1.23 -15.06
CA LYS A 120 15.68 2.54 -15.59
C LYS A 120 16.35 3.43 -14.53
N GLY A 121 16.48 2.97 -13.29
CA GLY A 121 16.99 3.78 -12.18
C GLY A 121 16.07 4.95 -11.80
N LEU A 122 14.78 4.88 -12.15
CA LEU A 122 13.79 5.90 -11.81
C LEU A 122 13.29 5.70 -10.36
N PRO A 123 12.85 6.77 -9.68
CA PRO A 123 12.27 6.64 -8.35
C PRO A 123 11.06 5.72 -8.34
N THR A 124 10.99 4.84 -7.35
CA THR A 124 9.85 3.96 -7.10
C THR A 124 8.70 4.73 -6.45
N VAL A 125 7.48 4.40 -6.86
CA VAL A 125 6.26 4.96 -6.27
C VAL A 125 5.96 4.22 -4.97
N GLY A 126 5.81 4.96 -3.88
CA GLY A 126 5.47 4.39 -2.57
C GLY A 126 4.08 3.75 -2.51
N ARG A 127 3.75 3.09 -1.41
CA ARG A 127 2.39 2.65 -1.12
C ARG A 127 1.45 3.85 -0.97
N GLY A 128 0.45 3.93 -1.83
CA GLY A 128 -0.62 4.92 -1.66
C GLY A 128 -1.57 4.61 -0.49
N TYR A 129 -1.68 3.35 -0.08
CA TYR A 129 -2.67 2.89 0.90
C TYR A 129 -2.11 1.85 1.87
N ILE A 130 -2.67 1.85 3.07
CA ILE A 130 -2.51 0.80 4.07
C ILE A 130 -3.83 0.03 4.21
N HIS A 131 -3.75 -1.30 4.31
CA HIS A 131 -4.89 -2.20 4.28
C HIS A 131 -4.95 -3.01 5.57
N PHE A 132 -6.10 -3.00 6.25
CA PHE A 132 -6.31 -3.77 7.47
C PHE A 132 -7.39 -4.84 7.25
N GLY A 133 -7.14 -6.03 7.79
CA GLY A 133 -8.14 -7.05 8.08
C GLY A 133 -8.59 -6.99 9.55
N ASP A 134 -9.89 -7.17 9.76
CA ASP A 134 -10.53 -7.21 11.09
C ASP A 134 -10.18 -5.99 11.98
N ALA A 135 -10.25 -4.79 11.39
CA ALA A 135 -9.90 -3.55 12.05
C ALA A 135 -10.97 -3.09 13.05
N THR A 136 -10.50 -2.43 14.12
CA THR A 136 -11.30 -1.59 14.99
C THR A 136 -10.95 -0.13 14.74
N VAL A 137 -11.95 0.67 14.39
CA VAL A 137 -11.83 2.11 14.15
C VAL A 137 -12.41 2.85 15.35
N TYR A 138 -11.62 3.78 15.88
CA TYR A 138 -11.97 4.69 16.96
C TYR A 138 -12.03 6.11 16.40
N ALA A 139 -13.22 6.70 16.36
CA ALA A 139 -13.42 8.05 15.82
C ALA A 139 -14.53 8.76 16.61
N ASN A 140 -14.31 10.02 17.00
CA ASN A 140 -15.31 10.86 17.68
C ASN A 140 -15.95 10.19 18.91
N GLY A 141 -15.17 9.42 19.69
CA GLY A 141 -15.65 8.69 20.87
C GLY A 141 -16.47 7.42 20.57
N ALA A 142 -16.69 7.10 19.28
CA ALA A 142 -17.31 5.87 18.85
C ALA A 142 -16.26 4.81 18.49
N GLN A 143 -16.68 3.55 18.58
CA GLN A 143 -15.89 2.39 18.17
C GLN A 143 -16.71 1.56 17.18
N MET A 144 -16.11 1.21 16.04
CA MET A 144 -16.68 0.30 15.07
C MET A 144 -15.68 -0.79 14.70
N ARG A 145 -16.16 -2.03 14.57
CA ARG A 145 -15.37 -3.15 14.03
C ARG A 145 -15.75 -3.35 12.57
N VAL A 146 -14.75 -3.49 11.71
CA VAL A 146 -14.93 -3.72 10.27
C VAL A 146 -14.06 -4.87 9.82
N LYS A 147 -14.56 -5.65 8.86
CA LYS A 147 -13.82 -6.80 8.31
C LYS A 147 -12.65 -6.39 7.45
N GLN A 148 -12.79 -5.29 6.70
CA GLN A 148 -11.76 -4.73 5.86
C GLN A 148 -11.77 -3.22 6.05
N TRP A 149 -10.58 -2.62 6.15
CA TRP A 149 -10.42 -1.17 6.20
C TRP A 149 -9.25 -0.75 5.32
N ARG A 150 -9.35 0.41 4.69
CA ARG A 150 -8.33 0.98 3.81
C ARG A 150 -8.13 2.45 4.16
N GLY A 151 -6.88 2.85 4.35
CA GLY A 151 -6.48 4.22 4.65
C GLY A 151 -5.46 4.74 3.65
N ILE A 152 -5.50 6.04 3.39
CA ILE A 152 -4.50 6.70 2.54
C ILE A 152 -3.22 6.85 3.35
N MET A 153 -2.10 6.33 2.83
CA MET A 153 -0.81 6.31 3.52
C MET A 153 -0.31 7.74 3.85
N SER A 154 -0.53 8.70 2.96
CA SER A 154 -0.16 10.11 3.18
C SER A 154 -0.97 10.82 4.29
N SER A 155 -2.08 10.22 4.73
CA SER A 155 -2.91 10.72 5.83
C SER A 155 -2.50 10.17 7.19
N VAL A 156 -1.55 9.24 7.26
CA VAL A 156 -1.02 8.71 8.52
C VAL A 156 -0.25 9.80 9.25
N THR A 157 -0.64 10.08 10.50
CA THR A 157 0.02 11.06 11.37
C THR A 157 0.82 10.41 12.50
N GLY A 158 0.60 9.13 12.76
CA GLY A 158 1.36 8.35 13.73
C GLY A 158 0.99 6.86 13.67
N TRP A 159 1.85 6.01 14.21
CA TRP A 159 1.61 4.57 14.26
C TRP A 159 2.39 3.91 15.41
N SER A 160 1.95 2.71 15.80
CA SER A 160 2.64 1.84 16.73
C SER A 160 2.42 0.37 16.36
N LEU A 161 3.36 -0.50 16.77
CA LEU A 161 3.19 -1.94 16.67
C LEU A 161 2.19 -2.45 17.71
N GLY A 162 1.44 -3.48 17.34
CA GLY A 162 0.44 -4.12 18.19
C GLY A 162 -0.96 -3.52 18.05
N GLU A 163 -1.89 -4.13 18.78
CA GLU A 163 -3.30 -3.73 18.78
C GLU A 163 -3.65 -3.00 20.08
N MET A 164 -4.51 -2.00 19.98
CA MET A 164 -5.11 -1.40 21.17
C MET A 164 -6.04 -2.41 21.85
N VAL A 165 -5.67 -2.79 23.06
CA VAL A 165 -6.50 -3.60 23.95
C VAL A 165 -7.26 -2.65 24.88
N ARG A 166 -8.57 -2.85 24.99
CA ARG A 166 -9.36 -2.14 26.00
C ARG A 166 -8.89 -2.62 27.37
N GLN A 167 -8.49 -1.68 28.24
CA GLN A 167 -8.38 -1.97 29.67
C GLN A 167 -9.79 -1.92 30.25
N ASP A 168 -10.23 -3.07 30.75
CA ASP A 168 -11.51 -3.24 31.45
C ASP A 168 -11.44 -2.70 32.88
#